data_AF-A0A562NCB4-F1
#
_entry.id   AF-A0A562NCB4-F1
#
_cell.length_a   1.000
_cell.length_b   1.000
_cell.length_c   1.000
_cell.angle_alpha   90.00
_cell.angle_beta   90.00
_cell.angle_gamma   90.00
#
_symmetry.space_group_name_H-M   'P 1'
#
loop_
_entity.id
_entity.type
_entity.pdbx_description
1 polymer ?
#
loop_
_entity_poly.entity_id
_entity_poly.type
_entity_poly.pdbx_seq_one_letter_code
_entity_poly.pdbx_strand_id
1 'polypeptide(L)'
;MTDPSSFRSPEFWVAVAIALIVKIKTTAQLGPVKIITTIAVAVGAAWVGTDYTASVLGVPEPVAAAIVTLTAEGAMRWLLLAVDDPKNAIDLWKHWRR
;
A
#
# COMPACT_ATOMS: atom_id res chain seq x y z
N MET A 1 31.67 8.47 6.15
CA MET A 1 31.40 7.30 5.29
C MET A 1 30.08 6.74 5.77
N THR A 2 28.99 7.05 5.06
CA THR A 2 27.65 6.54 5.37
C THR A 2 27.52 5.24 4.60
N ASP A 3 27.48 4.10 5.30
CA ASP A 3 27.20 2.83 4.65
C ASP A 3 25.87 2.94 3.89
N PRO A 4 25.81 2.58 2.59
CA PRO A 4 24.54 2.45 1.90
C PRO A 4 23.93 1.14 2.41
N SER A 5 23.29 1.16 3.57
CA SER A 5 22.47 0.03 3.97
C SER A 5 21.38 -0.10 2.92
N SER A 6 21.43 -1.16 2.09
CA SER A 6 20.36 -1.47 1.13
C SER A 6 19.02 -1.80 1.84
N PHE A 7 19.07 -1.93 3.16
CA PHE A 7 17.92 -2.09 4.04
C PHE A 7 17.32 -0.74 4.42
N ARG A 8 15.99 -0.66 4.26
CA ARG A 8 15.15 0.44 4.75
C ARG A 8 15.32 0.66 6.25
N SER A 9 15.07 1.88 6.70
CA SER A 9 15.25 2.26 8.11
C SER A 9 14.30 1.49 9.06
N PRO A 10 14.63 1.37 10.36
CA PRO A 10 13.71 0.76 11.33
C PRO A 10 12.34 1.45 11.39
N GLU A 11 12.29 2.77 11.26
CA GLU A 11 11.05 3.55 11.30
C GLU A 11 10.15 3.24 10.11
N PHE A 12 10.74 3.03 8.92
CA PHE A 12 10.01 2.54 7.75
C PHE A 12 9.30 1.21 8.06
N TRP A 13 10.02 0.25 8.64
CA TRP A 13 9.46 -1.06 8.96
C TRP A 13 8.37 -1.02 10.01
N VAL A 14 8.54 -0.20 11.04
CA VAL A 14 7.51 0.04 12.05
C VAL A 14 6.25 0.60 11.40
N ALA A 15 6.39 1.58 10.50
CA ALA A 15 5.25 2.15 9.79
C ALA A 15 4.53 1.13 8.89
N VAL A 16 5.27 0.33 8.13
CA VAL A 16 4.71 -0.75 7.30
C VAL A 16 3.98 -1.78 8.17
N ALA A 17 4.56 -2.18 9.32
CA ALA A 17 3.95 -3.15 10.22
C ALA A 17 2.62 -2.62 10.82
N ILE A 18 2.60 -1.37 11.29
CA ILE A 18 1.38 -0.73 11.81
C ILE A 18 0.31 -0.66 10.71
N ALA A 19 0.69 -0.21 9.52
CA ALA A 19 -0.21 -0.12 8.38
C ALA A 19 -0.78 -1.49 7.98
N LEU A 20 0.03 -2.55 7.98
CA LEU A 20 -0.42 -3.92 7.73
C LEU A 20 -1.43 -4.40 8.77
N ILE A 21 -1.20 -4.12 10.06
CA ILE A 21 -2.15 -4.47 11.13
C ILE A 21 -3.50 -3.80 10.88
N VAL A 22 -3.49 -2.50 10.58
CA VAL A 22 -4.71 -1.75 10.24
C VAL A 22 -5.39 -2.38 9.03
N LYS A 23 -4.64 -2.63 7.96
CA LYS A 23 -5.16 -3.20 6.71
C LYS A 23 -5.84 -4.56 6.90
N ILE A 24 -5.18 -5.46 7.63
CA ILE A 24 -5.72 -6.80 7.89
C ILE A 24 -6.96 -6.71 8.77
N LYS A 25 -6.96 -5.83 9.78
CA LYS A 25 -8.11 -5.65 10.69
C LYS A 25 -9.33 -5.03 9.99
N THR A 26 -9.11 -4.11 9.06
CA THR A 26 -10.20 -3.38 8.38
C THR A 26 -10.73 -4.13 7.16
N THR A 27 -10.00 -5.12 6.64
CA THR A 27 -10.47 -5.92 5.52
C THR A 27 -11.32 -7.09 6.02
N ALA A 28 -12.64 -6.95 5.93
CA ALA A 28 -13.57 -8.01 6.25
C ALA A 28 -13.34 -9.24 5.34
N GLN A 29 -13.09 -10.40 5.94
CA GLN A 29 -13.10 -11.73 5.29
C GLN A 29 -11.93 -12.05 4.33
N LEU A 30 -10.69 -11.87 4.76
CA LEU A 30 -9.55 -12.49 4.09
C LEU A 30 -9.32 -13.91 4.63
N GLY A 31 -9.43 -14.92 3.76
CA GLY A 31 -8.92 -16.26 4.06
C GLY A 31 -7.37 -16.24 4.21
N PRO A 32 -6.75 -17.27 4.81
CA PRO A 32 -5.32 -17.26 5.14
C PRO A 32 -4.40 -16.93 3.94
N VAL A 33 -4.72 -17.45 2.75
CA VAL A 33 -3.97 -17.17 1.51
C VAL A 33 -4.07 -15.71 1.09
N LYS A 34 -5.25 -15.09 1.26
CA LYS A 34 -5.44 -13.68 0.95
C LYS A 34 -4.65 -12.79 1.91
N ILE A 35 -4.56 -13.14 3.19
CA ILE A 35 -3.73 -12.41 4.15
C ILE A 35 -2.26 -12.43 3.73
N ILE A 36 -1.71 -13.61 3.40
CA ILE A 36 -0.31 -13.75 2.99
C ILE A 36 -0.03 -12.94 1.72
N THR A 37 -0.90 -13.03 0.72
CA THR A 37 -0.75 -12.27 -0.53
C THR A 37 -0.87 -10.76 -0.32
N THR A 38 -1.82 -10.30 0.51
CA THR A 38 -1.93 -8.89 0.92
C THR A 38 -0.65 -8.39 1.58
N ILE A 39 -0.07 -9.16 2.50
CA ILE A 39 1.20 -8.80 3.16
C ILE A 39 2.32 -8.68 2.14
N ALA A 40 2.51 -9.68 1.29
CA ALA A 40 3.58 -9.70 0.29
C ALA A 40 3.47 -8.51 -0.68
N VAL A 41 2.26 -8.24 -1.20
CA VAL A 41 2.01 -7.12 -2.11
C VAL A 41 2.23 -5.78 -1.42
N ALA A 42 1.74 -5.62 -0.18
CA ALA A 42 1.85 -4.35 0.54
C ALA A 42 3.32 -4.03 0.92
N VAL A 43 4.08 -5.03 1.38
CA VAL A 43 5.52 -4.86 1.66
C VAL A 43 6.29 -4.56 0.38
N GLY A 44 6.04 -5.32 -0.69
CA GLY A 44 6.67 -5.08 -1.99
C GLY A 44 6.38 -3.67 -2.51
N ALA A 45 5.12 -3.24 -2.48
CA ALA A 45 4.72 -1.91 -2.90
C ALA A 45 5.38 -0.82 -2.05
N ALA A 46 5.40 -0.96 -0.72
CA ALA A 46 6.09 -0.01 0.16
C ALA A 46 7.59 0.07 -0.16
N TRP A 47 8.23 -1.05 -0.49
CA TRP A 47 9.66 -1.06 -0.80
C TRP A 47 10.02 -0.21 -2.02
N VAL A 48 9.20 -0.24 -3.07
CA VAL A 48 9.45 0.50 -4.33
C VAL A 48 8.76 1.86 -4.41
N GLY A 49 7.59 2.02 -3.80
CA GLY A 49 6.73 3.19 -3.97
C GLY A 49 6.92 4.30 -2.95
N THR A 50 7.63 4.05 -1.85
CA THR A 50 7.71 4.99 -0.72
C THR A 50 8.46 6.27 -1.07
N ASP A 51 9.63 6.18 -1.72
CA ASP A 51 10.44 7.37 -2.03
C ASP A 51 9.69 8.32 -2.97
N TYR A 52 9.06 7.75 -4.01
CA TYR A 52 8.20 8.49 -4.92
C TYR A 52 7.05 9.17 -4.15
N THR A 53 6.34 8.42 -3.32
CA THR A 53 5.21 8.94 -2.53
C THR A 53 5.63 10.04 -1.56
N ALA A 54 6.78 9.88 -0.89
CA ALA A 54 7.35 10.88 0.01
C ALA A 54 7.65 12.18 -0.75
N SER A 55 8.25 12.08 -1.93
CA SER A 55 8.57 13.25 -2.76
C SER A 55 7.32 13.98 -3.29
N VAL A 56 6.30 13.23 -3.73
CA VAL A 56 5.08 13.79 -4.32
C VAL A 56 4.19 14.44 -3.26
N LEU A 57 4.08 13.81 -2.10
CA LEU A 57 3.23 14.30 -1.01
C LEU A 57 3.94 15.25 -0.05
N GLY A 58 5.28 15.36 -0.14
CA GLY A 58 6.07 16.19 0.77
C GLY A 58 6.03 15.71 2.22
N VAL A 59 5.88 14.40 2.44
CA VAL A 59 5.74 13.79 3.77
C VAL A 59 6.98 12.98 4.15
N PRO A 60 7.23 12.76 5.46
CA PRO A 60 8.32 11.89 5.90
C PRO A 60 8.20 10.45 5.36
N GLU A 61 9.34 9.80 5.11
CA GLU A 61 9.41 8.43 4.56
C GLU A 61 8.51 7.41 5.30
N PRO A 62 8.47 7.37 6.66
CA PRO A 62 7.59 6.43 7.36
C PRO A 62 6.11 6.68 7.09
N VAL A 63 5.71 7.94 6.93
CA VAL A 63 4.32 8.31 6.62
C VAL A 63 3.98 7.88 5.20
N ALA A 64 4.87 8.13 4.24
CA ALA A 64 4.72 7.66 2.87
C ALA A 64 4.62 6.13 2.79
N ALA A 65 5.45 5.40 3.55
CA ALA A 65 5.42 3.94 3.60
C ALA A 65 4.08 3.41 4.11
N ALA A 66 3.53 4.02 5.16
CA ALA A 66 2.21 3.68 5.67
C ALA A 66 1.11 3.93 4.63
N ILE A 67 1.14 5.08 3.94
CA ILE A 67 0.20 5.41 2.87
C ILE A 67 0.24 4.35 1.76
N VAL A 68 1.44 4.03 1.26
CA VAL A 68 1.62 3.04 0.18
C VAL A 68 1.13 1.66 0.61
N THR A 69 1.51 1.21 1.80
CA THR A 69 1.11 -0.08 2.35
C THR A 69 -0.42 -0.24 2.40
N LEU A 70 -1.12 0.82 2.82
CA LEU A 70 -2.59 0.85 2.92
C LEU A 70 -3.26 0.92 1.55
N THR A 71 -2.71 1.68 0.61
CA THR A 71 -3.38 2.03 -0.66
C THR A 71 -3.05 1.12 -1.84
N ALA A 72 -1.85 0.52 -1.88
CA ALA A 72 -1.36 -0.18 -3.06
C ALA A 72 -2.27 -1.30 -3.57
N GLU A 73 -2.85 -2.09 -2.67
CA GLU A 73 -3.76 -3.18 -3.06
C GLU A 73 -5.08 -2.66 -3.63
N GLY A 74 -5.66 -1.62 -2.99
CA GLY A 74 -6.88 -0.99 -3.48
C GLY A 74 -6.67 -0.35 -4.85
N ALA A 75 -5.55 0.34 -5.03
CA ALA A 75 -5.15 0.93 -6.31
C ALA A 75 -4.94 -0.14 -7.38
N MET A 76 -4.22 -1.23 -7.07
CA MET A 76 -3.99 -2.32 -8.02
C MET A 76 -5.29 -3.02 -8.41
N ARG A 77 -6.17 -3.30 -7.44
CA ARG A 77 -7.48 -3.89 -7.71
C ARG A 77 -8.33 -2.97 -8.58
N TRP A 78 -8.30 -1.67 -8.32
CA TRP A 78 -8.98 -0.69 -9.16
C TRP A 78 -8.41 -0.65 -10.58
N LEU A 79 -7.08 -0.69 -10.74
CA LEU A 79 -6.43 -0.73 -12.06
C LEU A 79 -6.79 -1.99 -12.85
N LEU A 80 -6.78 -3.16 -12.20
CA LEU A 80 -7.18 -4.42 -12.84
C LEU A 80 -8.66 -4.37 -13.26
N LEU A 81 -9.53 -3.89 -12.38
CA LEU A 81 -10.93 -3.65 -12.72
C LEU A 81 -11.09 -2.65 -13.88
N ALA A 82 -10.28 -1.60 -13.92
CA ALA A 82 -10.37 -0.58 -14.97
C ALA A 82 -9.99 -1.12 -16.35
N VAL A 83 -9.05 -2.08 -16.40
CA VAL A 83 -8.65 -2.76 -17.63
C VAL A 83 -9.71 -3.79 -18.06
N ASP A 84 -10.24 -4.59 -17.13
CA ASP A 84 -11.18 -5.66 -17.45
C ASP A 84 -12.62 -5.15 -17.66
N ASP A 85 -13.09 -4.25 -16.81
CA ASP A 85 -14.44 -3.65 -16.85
C ASP A 85 -14.43 -2.19 -16.37
N PRO A 86 -14.18 -1.24 -17.29
CA PRO A 86 -14.01 0.17 -16.94
C PRO A 86 -15.26 0.81 -16.32
N LYS A 87 -16.46 0.27 -16.56
CA LYS A 87 -17.69 0.80 -15.96
C LYS A 87 -17.70 0.53 -14.45
N ASN A 88 -17.35 -0.68 -14.05
CA ASN A 88 -17.25 -1.06 -12.65
C ASN A 88 -16.14 -0.29 -11.91
N ALA A 89 -15.00 -0.02 -12.57
CA ALA A 89 -13.96 0.82 -11.98
C ALA A 89 -14.41 2.27 -11.76
N ILE A 90 -15.17 2.85 -12.70
CA ILE A 90 -15.75 4.19 -12.54
C ILE A 90 -16.76 4.23 -11.40
N ASP A 91 -17.58 3.18 -11.24
CA ASP A 91 -18.56 3.14 -10.15
C ASP A 91 -17.89 2.96 -8.78
N LEU A 92 -16.83 2.16 -8.70
CA LEU A 92 -15.97 2.07 -7.51
C LEU A 92 -15.31 3.42 -7.18
N TRP A 93 -14.82 4.14 -8.19
CA TRP A 93 -14.26 5.50 -8.03
C TRP A 93 -15.30 6.50 -7.52
N LYS A 94 -16.52 6.48 -8.07
CA LYS A 94 -17.63 7.32 -7.58
C LYS A 94 -17.99 7.01 -6.14
N HIS A 95 -17.94 5.74 -5.73
CA HIS A 95 -18.19 5.33 -4.35
C HIS A 95 -17.14 5.89 -3.40
N TRP A 96 -15.85 5.85 -3.77
CA TRP A 96 -14.77 6.46 -2.97
C TRP A 96 -14.83 7.98 -2.87
N ARG A 97 -15.49 8.65 -3.82
CA ARG A 97 -15.63 10.11 -3.82
C ARG A 97 -16.82 10.64 -3.01
N ARG A 98 -17.70 9.76 -2.52
CA ARG A 98 -18.82 10.10 -1.64
C ARG A 98 -18.39 10.06 -0.18
#